data_AF-A0A9X2XMQ3-F1
#
_entry.id   AF-A0A9X2XMQ3-F1
#
_cell.length_a   1.000
_cell.length_b   1.000
_cell.length_c   1.000
_cell.angle_alpha   90.00
_cell.angle_beta   90.00
_cell.angle_gamma   90.00
#
_symmetry.space_group_name_H-M   'P 1'
#
loop_
_entity.id
_entity.type
_entity.pdbx_description
1 polymer ?
#
loop_
_entity_poly.entity_id
_entity_poly.type
_entity_poly.pdbx_seq_one_letter_code
_entity_poly.pdbx_strand_id
1 'polypeptide(L)' 'MSVYEWARQETRQSLEMAQEVGFDPGLSLRALLSAVVQQSKAVRNAEDLADELRFLAENLDDDQDYGFMRP' A
#
# COMPACT_ATOMS: atom_id res chain seq x y z
N MET A 1 -12.67 -6.66 -11.09
CA MET A 1 -11.56 -6.43 -10.15
C MET A 1 -11.26 -4.94 -10.17
N SER A 2 -11.47 -4.26 -9.05
CA SER A 2 -11.07 -2.86 -8.87
C SER A 2 -9.55 -2.74 -8.75
N VAL A 3 -9.00 -1.54 -8.95
CA VAL A 3 -7.56 -1.29 -8.74
C VAL A 3 -7.11 -1.63 -7.30
N TYR A 4 -8.00 -1.46 -6.32
CA TYR A 4 -7.74 -1.80 -4.92
C TYR A 4 -7.71 -3.31 -4.69
N GLU A 5 -8.63 -4.06 -5.30
CA GLU A 5 -8.62 -5.53 -5.24
C GLU A 5 -7.35 -6.11 -5.87
N TRP A 6 -6.94 -5.58 -7.02
CA TRP A 6 -5.68 -5.97 -7.67
C TRP A 6 -4.48 -5.67 -6.77
N ALA A 7 -4.37 -4.46 -6.22
CA ALA A 7 -3.26 -4.08 -5.35
C ALA A 7 -3.18 -4.95 -4.07
N ARG A 8 -4.33 -5.28 -3.48
CA ARG A 8 -4.41 -6.22 -2.33
C ARG A 8 -3.89 -7.61 -2.71
N GLN A 9 -4.24 -8.10 -3.89
CA GLN A 9 -3.76 -9.40 -4.37
C GLN A 9 -2.25 -9.41 -4.62
N GLU A 10 -1.70 -8.38 -5.28
CA GLU A 10 -0.25 -8.25 -5.52
C GLU A 10 0.54 -8.15 -4.21
N THR A 11 0.01 -7.41 -3.22
CA THR A 11 0.62 -7.28 -1.89
C THR A 11 0.66 -8.62 -1.17
N ARG A 12 -0.45 -9.39 -1.21
CA ARG A 12 -0.51 -10.71 -0.58
C ARG A 12 0.49 -11.68 -1.19
N GLN A 13 0.53 -11.77 -2.53
CA GLN A 13 1.50 -12.62 -3.24
C GLN A 13 2.95 -12.23 -2.91
N SER A 14 3.24 -10.93 -2.82
CA SER A 14 4.58 -10.45 -2.46
C SER A 14 4.99 -10.86 -1.04
N LEU A 15 4.04 -10.86 -0.10
CA LEU A 15 4.30 -11.29 1.27
C LEU A 15 4.48 -12.80 1.39
N GLU A 16 3.69 -13.58 0.64
CA GLU A 16 3.85 -15.04 0.56
C GLU A 16 5.26 -15.39 0.05
N MET A 17 5.69 -14.78 -1.06
CA MET A 17 7.05 -14.96 -1.59
C MET A 17 8.14 -14.54 -0.60
N ALA A 18 7.96 -13.40 0.09
CA ALA A 18 8.93 -12.95 1.09
C ALA A 18 9.04 -13.91 2.28
N GLN A 19 7.91 -14.49 2.69
CA GLN A 19 7.85 -15.46 3.77
C GLN A 19 8.50 -16.79 3.39
N GLU A 20 8.36 -17.25 2.14
CA GLU A 20 9.08 -18.43 1.62
C GLU A 20 10.61 -18.26 1.67
N VAL A 21 11.11 -17.03 1.48
CA VAL A 21 12.53 -16.66 1.61
C VAL A 21 12.96 -16.51 3.08
N GLY A 22 12.00 -16.47 4.02
CA GLY A 22 12.24 -16.35 5.46
C GLY A 22 12.31 -14.91 5.97
N PHE A 23 11.81 -13.93 5.22
CA PHE A 23 11.72 -12.56 5.71
C PHE A 23 10.56 -12.38 6.70
N ASP A 24 10.79 -11.55 7.72
CA ASP A 24 9.75 -11.16 8.66
C ASP A 24 8.60 -10.43 7.95
N PRO A 25 7.32 -10.74 8.25
CA PRO A 25 6.17 -10.09 7.62
C PRO A 25 6.14 -8.56 7.82
N GLY A 26 6.46 -8.08 9.02
CA GLY A 26 6.48 -6.65 9.33
C GLY A 26 7.59 -5.91 8.59
N LEU A 27 8.77 -6.51 8.49
CA LEU A 27 9.87 -5.99 7.69
C LEU A 27 9.53 -5.95 6.20
N SER A 28 8.91 -7.01 5.69
CA SER A 28 8.47 -7.13 4.29
C SER A 28 7.46 -6.05 3.92
N LEU A 29 6.43 -5.83 4.75
CA LEU A 29 5.46 -4.75 4.57
C LEU A 29 6.12 -3.37 4.53
N ARG A 30 7.07 -3.11 5.43
CA ARG A 30 7.80 -1.84 5.46
C ARG A 30 8.64 -1.63 4.20
N ALA A 31 9.28 -2.69 3.69
CA ALA A 31 10.05 -2.63 2.46
C ALA A 31 9.17 -2.37 1.24
N LEU A 32 8.02 -3.05 1.13
CA LEU A 32 7.04 -2.83 0.07
C LEU A 32 6.50 -1.39 0.08
N LEU A 33 6.13 -0.86 1.26
CA LEU A 33 5.69 0.52 1.39
C LEU A 33 6.77 1.51 0.94
N SER A 34 8.03 1.25 1.30
CA SER A 34 9.16 2.10 0.88
C SER A 34 9.33 2.12 -0.64
N ALA A 35 9.21 0.95 -1.29
CA ALA A 35 9.28 0.83 -2.75
C ALA A 35 8.13 1.59 -3.44
N VAL A 36 6.91 1.47 -2.91
CA VAL A 36 5.74 2.22 -3.42
C VAL A 36 5.96 3.72 -3.31
N VAL A 37 6.36 4.21 -2.12
CA VAL A 37 6.63 5.64 -1.90
C VAL A 37 7.72 6.17 -2.84
N GLN A 38 8.77 5.38 -3.07
CA GLN A 38 9.84 5.74 -4.01
C GLN A 38 9.34 5.88 -5.46
N GLN A 39 8.39 5.05 -5.89
CA GLN A 39 7.80 5.13 -7.23
C GLN A 39 6.77 6.26 -7.35
N SER A 40 6.00 6.52 -6.29
CA SER A 40 5.00 7.60 -6.26
C SER A 40 5.58 8.99 -6.53
N LYS A 41 6.87 9.23 -6.22
CA LYS A 41 7.55 10.50 -6.53
C LYS A 41 7.51 10.90 -8.02
N ALA A 42 7.30 9.93 -8.92
CA ALA A 42 7.22 10.20 -10.36
C ALA A 42 5.86 10.78 -10.79
N VAL A 43 4.82 10.62 -9.96
CA VAL A 43 3.43 10.97 -10.30
C VAL A 43 2.78 11.89 -9.26
N ARG A 44 3.45 12.13 -8.12
CA ARG A 44 2.95 12.94 -7.01
C ARG A 44 4.10 13.64 -6.29
N ASN A 45 3.85 14.84 -5.75
CA ASN A 45 4.82 15.51 -4.89
C ASN A 45 4.85 14.88 -3.48
N ALA A 46 5.85 15.24 -2.69
CA ALA A 46 6.06 14.62 -1.38
C ALA A 46 5.00 15.00 -0.34
N GLU A 47 4.47 16.23 -0.39
CA GLU A 47 3.48 16.72 0.58
C GLU A 47 2.13 16.02 0.38
N ASP A 48 1.63 15.98 -0.86
CA ASP A 48 0.39 15.29 -1.20
C ASP A 48 0.47 13.78 -0.88
N LEU A 49 1.63 13.16 -1.09
CA LEU A 49 1.84 11.76 -0.75
C LEU A 49 1.83 11.53 0.77
N ALA A 50 2.45 12.44 1.54
CA ALA A 50 2.44 12.35 2.99
C ALA A 50 1.03 12.51 3.57
N ASP A 51 0.24 13.44 3.02
CA ASP A 51 -1.14 13.66 3.42
C ASP A 51 -2.05 12.47 3.07
N GLU A 52 -1.87 11.87 1.89
CA GLU A 52 -2.58 10.65 1.51
C GLU A 52 -2.23 9.47 2.42
N LEU A 53 -0.94 9.25 2.72
CA LEU A 53 -0.52 8.18 3.63
C LEU A 53 -1.09 8.38 5.03
N ARG A 54 -1.14 9.63 5.52
CA ARG A 54 -1.78 9.97 6.79
C ARG A 54 -3.27 9.65 6.76
N PHE A 55 -3.97 10.07 5.70
CA PHE A 55 -5.38 9.74 5.51
C PHE A 55 -5.63 8.24 5.50
N LEU A 56 -4.84 7.45 4.76
CA LEU A 56 -4.97 5.99 4.73
C LEU A 56 -4.74 5.38 6.12
N ALA A 57 -3.72 5.84 6.86
CA ALA A 57 -3.43 5.35 8.20
C ALA A 57 -4.56 5.67 9.21
N GLU A 58 -5.18 6.84 9.09
CA GLU A 58 -6.29 7.28 9.96
C GLU A 58 -7.60 6.54 9.65
N ASN A 59 -7.73 5.93 8.47
CA ASN A 59 -8.96 5.27 8.01
C ASN A 59 -8.79 3.75 7.83
N LEU A 60 -7.78 3.13 8.46
CA LEU A 60 -7.57 1.67 8.45
C LEU A 60 -8.77 0.96 9.11
N ASP A 61 -9.81 0.71 8.32
CA ASP A 61 -10.97 -0.09 8.69
C ASP A 61 -10.96 -1.35 7.81
N ASP A 62 -11.07 -2.51 8.44
CA ASP A 62 -11.03 -3.82 7.76
C ASP A 62 -12.20 -4.03 6.78
N ASP A 63 -13.26 -3.21 6.89
CA ASP A 63 -14.51 -3.32 6.13
C ASP A 63 -14.71 -2.25 5.04
N GLN A 64 -13.83 -1.24 4.91
CA GLN A 64 -14.02 -0.20 3.90
C GLN A 64 -13.29 -0.50 2.61
N ASP A 65 -14.06 -0.90 1.60
CA ASP A 65 -13.65 -0.78 0.20
C ASP A 65 -13.42 0.70 -0.08
N TYR A 66 -12.15 1.10 -0.12
CA TYR A 66 -11.67 2.44 -0.46
C TYR A 66 -12.03 2.80 -1.92
N GLY A 67 -13.32 2.93 -2.22
CA GLY A 67 -13.77 3.66 -3.39
C GLY A 67 -13.50 5.13 -3.12
N PHE A 68 -12.34 5.61 -3.56
CA PHE A 68 -12.08 7.05 -3.69
C PHE A 68 -13.09 7.65 -4.70
N MET A 69 -14.33 7.89 -4.27
CA MET A 69 -15.18 8.88 -4.88
C MET A 69 -14.81 10.22 -4.25
N ARG A 70 -14.03 11.04 -4.98
CA ARG A 70 -14.01 12.48 -4.74
C ARG A 70 -15.11 13.13 -5.61
N PRO A 71 -15.85 14.14 -5.10
CA PRO A 71 -16.77 14.94 -5.91
C PRO A 71 -16.06 15.79 -6.96
#